data_AF-T0ZXY2-F1
#
_entry.id   AF-T0ZXY2-F1
#
_cell.length_a   1.000
_cell.length_b   1.000
_cell.length_c   1.000
_cell.angle_alpha   90.00
_cell.angle_beta   90.00
_cell.angle_gamma   90.00
#
_symmetry.space_group_name_H-M   'P 1'
#
loop_
_entity.id
_entity.type
_entity.pdbx_description
1 polymer ?
#
loop_
_entity_poly.entity_id
_entity_poly.type
_entity_poly.pdbx_seq_one_letter_code
_entity_poly.pdbx_strand_id
1 'polypeptide(L)'
;GDTPMKPQYPPEEHQKVIYAHLKSGAIEFSATDWLHRTRRPRQGNTVAMYVTGGSLPELRAIFDKLSAGGDPALLDDFRKLPFGIYGHLADKYGVHWFFQGEAGSD
;
A
#
# COMPACT_ATOMS: atom_id res chain seq x y z
N GLY A 1 4.19 -23.40 -2.93
CA GLY A 1 4.26 -24.58 -3.82
C GLY A 1 4.14 -24.12 -5.25
N ASP A 2 4.68 -24.88 -6.21
CA ASP A 2 4.58 -24.54 -7.64
C ASP A 2 3.11 -24.50 -8.10
N THR A 3 2.79 -23.60 -9.04
CA THR A 3 1.44 -23.51 -9.61
C THR A 3 1.31 -24.47 -10.81
N PRO A 4 0.10 -24.99 -11.10
CA PRO A 4 -0.15 -25.76 -12.32
C PRO A 4 0.16 -25.00 -13.62
N MET A 5 0.28 -23.66 -13.55
CA MET A 5 0.59 -22.80 -14.68
C MET A 5 2.09 -22.71 -14.98
N LYS A 6 2.99 -23.16 -14.09
CA LYS A 6 4.45 -23.06 -14.25
C LYS A 6 4.97 -23.50 -15.64
N PRO A 7 4.50 -24.59 -16.27
CA PRO A 7 4.96 -25.00 -17.59
C PRO A 7 4.60 -24.02 -18.73
N GLN A 8 3.64 -23.12 -18.51
CA GLN A 8 3.16 -22.14 -19.49
C GLN A 8 3.98 -20.85 -19.49
N TYR A 9 4.85 -20.66 -18.49
CA TYR A 9 5.67 -19.45 -18.31
C TYR A 9 7.15 -19.76 -18.53
N PRO A 10 7.92 -18.79 -19.05
CA PRO A 10 9.35 -18.98 -19.21
C PRO A 10 10.07 -19.02 -17.84
N PRO A 11 11.21 -19.72 -17.71
CA PRO A 11 11.86 -19.97 -16.43
C PRO A 11 12.16 -18.71 -15.59
N GLU A 12 12.46 -17.58 -16.25
CA GLU A 12 12.73 -16.30 -15.59
C GLU A 12 11.53 -15.72 -14.83
N GLU A 13 10.31 -16.21 -15.07
CA GLU A 13 9.09 -15.75 -14.39
C GLU A 13 8.62 -16.70 -13.29
N HIS A 14 9.28 -17.85 -13.08
CA HIS A 14 8.83 -18.87 -12.12
C HIS A 14 8.90 -18.42 -10.66
N GLN A 15 9.66 -17.37 -10.36
CA GLN A 15 9.78 -16.79 -9.02
C GLN A 15 8.87 -15.56 -8.81
N LYS A 16 7.99 -15.27 -9.78
CA LYS A 16 7.06 -14.14 -9.69
C LYS A 16 5.71 -14.57 -9.12
N VAL A 17 5.07 -13.65 -8.42
CA VAL A 17 3.71 -13.79 -7.91
C VAL A 17 2.72 -13.45 -9.02
N ILE A 18 2.04 -14.45 -9.57
CA ILE A 18 0.99 -14.23 -10.59
C ILE A 18 -0.28 -13.67 -9.94
N TYR A 19 -0.62 -14.15 -8.75
CA TYR A 19 -1.80 -13.71 -8.00
C TYR A 19 -1.56 -13.91 -6.50
N ALA A 20 -1.60 -12.81 -5.75
CA ALA A 20 -1.71 -12.80 -4.31
C ALA A 20 -2.99 -12.07 -3.93
N HIS A 21 -3.62 -12.52 -2.86
CA HIS A 21 -4.88 -11.98 -2.38
C HIS A 21 -4.84 -11.88 -0.85
N LEU A 22 -5.14 -10.68 -0.35
CA LEU A 22 -5.20 -10.38 1.07
C LEU A 22 -6.60 -9.88 1.39
N LYS A 23 -7.26 -10.52 2.36
CA LYS A 23 -8.58 -10.13 2.84
C LYS A 23 -8.58 -10.05 4.36
N SER A 24 -9.09 -8.96 4.90
CA SER A 24 -9.29 -8.77 6.34
C SER A 24 -10.47 -7.82 6.57
N GLY A 25 -11.58 -8.35 7.07
CA GLY A 25 -12.80 -7.57 7.29
C GLY A 25 -13.29 -6.88 6.00
N ALA A 26 -13.41 -5.56 6.04
CA ALA A 26 -13.83 -4.72 4.91
C ALA A 26 -12.70 -4.40 3.90
N ILE A 27 -11.47 -4.84 4.18
CA ILE A 27 -10.30 -4.57 3.34
C ILE A 27 -9.98 -5.81 2.51
N GLU A 28 -9.86 -5.63 1.20
CA GLU A 28 -9.54 -6.69 0.25
C GLU A 28 -8.65 -6.14 -0.87
N PHE A 29 -7.46 -6.71 -1.02
CA PHE A 29 -6.49 -6.34 -2.05
C PHE A 29 -6.00 -7.58 -2.79
N SER A 30 -5.71 -7.40 -4.08
CA SER A 30 -4.89 -8.34 -4.83
C SER A 30 -3.65 -7.65 -5.36
N ALA A 31 -2.57 -8.41 -5.50
CA ALA A 31 -1.32 -7.94 -6.06
C ALA A 31 -0.70 -9.02 -6.95
N THR A 32 0.08 -8.57 -7.92
CA THR A 32 0.80 -9.40 -8.87
C THR A 32 2.12 -8.72 -9.21
N ASP A 33 3.15 -9.52 -9.44
CA ASP A 33 4.38 -9.00 -9.99
C ASP A 33 4.17 -8.58 -11.45
N TRP A 34 4.99 -7.65 -11.91
CA TRP A 34 4.92 -7.20 -13.29
C TRP A 34 5.38 -8.30 -14.27
N LEU A 35 4.46 -8.79 -15.11
CA LEU A 35 4.70 -9.87 -16.09
C LEU A 35 4.91 -9.36 -17.53
N HIS A 36 4.82 -8.06 -17.79
CA HIS A 36 4.96 -7.57 -19.17
C HIS A 36 6.42 -7.62 -19.63
N ARG A 37 6.72 -8.38 -20.69
CA ARG A 37 8.11 -8.69 -21.12
C ARG A 37 8.88 -7.49 -21.68
N THR A 38 8.21 -6.65 -22.48
CA THR A 38 8.87 -5.52 -23.18
C THR A 38 8.71 -4.17 -22.49
N ARG A 39 7.78 -4.05 -21.54
CA ARG A 39 7.52 -2.81 -20.81
C ARG A 39 8.08 -2.92 -19.41
N ARG A 40 8.53 -1.80 -18.86
CA ARG A 40 8.94 -1.70 -17.46
C ARG A 40 7.84 -0.98 -16.68
N PRO A 41 7.51 -1.43 -15.47
CA PRO A 41 6.65 -0.66 -14.61
C PRO A 41 7.36 0.65 -14.30
N ARG A 42 6.63 1.77 -14.41
CA ARG A 42 7.08 3.06 -13.89
C ARG A 42 6.27 3.34 -12.65
N GLN A 43 6.95 3.34 -11.51
CA GLN A 43 6.34 3.71 -10.26
C GLN A 43 5.93 5.19 -10.31
N GLY A 44 4.72 5.48 -9.86
CA GLY A 44 4.16 6.82 -9.85
C GLY A 44 3.18 6.98 -8.70
N ASN A 45 2.62 8.17 -8.58
CA ASN A 45 1.76 8.61 -7.48
C ASN A 45 0.32 8.91 -7.95
N THR A 46 -0.08 8.41 -9.12
CA THR A 46 -1.40 8.66 -9.71
C THR A 46 -2.51 7.83 -9.07
N VAL A 47 -2.14 6.76 -8.35
CA VAL A 47 -3.06 5.90 -7.60
C VAL A 47 -2.52 5.75 -6.19
N ALA A 48 -3.39 5.84 -5.20
CA ALA A 48 -3.06 5.72 -3.80
C ALA A 48 -4.21 5.05 -3.03
N MET A 49 -3.87 4.53 -1.86
CA MET A 49 -4.80 3.92 -0.94
C MET A 49 -5.22 4.94 0.12
N TYR A 50 -6.51 5.02 0.41
CA TYR A 50 -7.05 5.94 1.40
C TYR A 50 -7.59 5.15 2.59
N VAL A 51 -7.10 5.44 3.80
CA VAL A 51 -7.42 4.70 5.02
C VAL A 51 -8.17 5.59 6.00
N THR A 52 -9.39 5.18 6.35
CA THR A 52 -10.33 5.91 7.22
C THR A 52 -11.16 4.95 8.07
N GLY A 53 -12.00 5.49 8.96
CA GLY A 53 -13.04 4.72 9.65
C GLY A 53 -12.57 3.90 10.87
N GLY A 54 -11.39 4.21 11.40
CA GLY A 54 -10.88 3.65 12.67
C GLY A 54 -10.59 4.74 13.70
N SER A 55 -10.35 4.35 14.95
CA SER A 55 -9.94 5.30 16.00
C SER A 55 -8.55 5.89 15.71
N LEU A 56 -8.25 7.07 16.25
CA LEU A 56 -6.94 7.70 16.07
C LEU A 56 -5.75 6.81 16.49
N PRO A 57 -5.79 6.08 17.61
CA PRO A 57 -4.72 5.15 17.96
C PRO A 57 -4.54 4.01 16.95
N GLU A 58 -5.63 3.47 16.41
CA GLU A 58 -5.57 2.40 15.39
C GLU A 58 -4.96 2.92 14.09
N LEU A 59 -5.43 4.08 13.61
CA LEU A 59 -4.89 4.72 12.41
C LEU A 59 -3.40 5.05 12.57
N ARG A 60 -3.00 5.57 13.73
CA ARG A 60 -1.60 5.83 14.05
C ARG A 60 -0.76 4.55 14.01
N ALA A 61 -1.23 3.46 14.61
CA ALA A 61 -0.51 2.20 14.63
C ALA A 61 -0.32 1.60 13.22
N ILE A 62 -1.29 1.78 12.33
CA ILE A 62 -1.17 1.37 10.92
C ILE A 62 -0.18 2.28 10.18
N PHE A 63 -0.29 3.60 10.36
CA PHE A 63 0.61 4.59 9.78
C PHE A 63 2.09 4.32 10.15
N ASP A 64 2.36 4.06 11.43
CA ASP A 64 3.71 3.77 11.92
C ASP A 64 4.28 2.47 11.31
N LYS A 65 3.43 1.45 11.09
CA LYS A 65 3.85 0.20 10.45
C LYS A 65 4.15 0.36 8.95
N LEU A 66 3.36 1.16 8.25
CA LEU A 66 3.55 1.38 6.81
C LEU A 66 4.68 2.37 6.51
N SER A 67 4.92 3.34 7.39
CA SER A 67 6.05 4.29 7.26
C SER A 67 7.40 3.63 7.49
N ALA A 68 7.46 2.49 8.19
CA ALA A 68 8.69 1.77 8.45
C ALA A 68 9.38 1.33 7.15
N GLY A 69 10.52 1.98 6.84
CA GLY A 69 11.30 1.74 5.62
C GLY A 69 10.75 2.43 4.36
N GLY A 70 9.71 3.26 4.51
CA GLY A 70 9.23 4.15 3.45
C GLY A 70 10.20 5.29 3.16
N ASP A 71 9.94 6.03 2.08
CA ASP A 71 10.76 7.19 1.69
C ASP A 71 10.48 8.39 2.61
N PRO A 72 11.45 8.86 3.42
CA PRO A 72 11.26 10.01 4.30
C PRO A 72 10.93 11.31 3.56
N ALA A 73 11.32 11.44 2.29
CA ALA A 73 11.01 12.62 1.48
C ALA A 73 9.54 12.67 1.04
N LEU A 74 8.82 11.55 1.14
CA LEU A 74 7.40 11.42 0.80
C LEU A 74 6.52 11.21 2.04
N LEU A 75 7.04 11.51 3.23
CA LEU A 75 6.35 11.34 4.49
C LEU A 75 5.82 12.67 5.04
N ASP A 76 4.50 12.78 5.09
CA ASP A 76 3.76 13.79 5.84
C ASP A 76 3.19 13.11 7.10
N ASP A 77 3.78 13.40 8.28
CA ASP A 77 3.39 12.74 9.53
C ASP A 77 1.89 12.87 9.85
N PHE A 78 1.33 11.85 10.49
CA PHE A 78 -0.07 11.78 10.86
C PHE A 78 -0.38 12.67 12.06
N ARG A 79 -0.92 13.86 11.80
CA ARG A 79 -1.11 14.94 12.80
C ARG A 79 -2.33 15.83 12.52
N LYS A 80 -2.71 16.66 13.51
CA LYS A 80 -3.76 17.68 13.36
C LYS A 80 -3.30 18.80 12.41
N LEU A 81 -4.15 19.11 11.43
CA LEU A 81 -4.03 20.19 10.46
C LEU A 81 -5.33 21.02 10.46
N PRO A 82 -5.36 22.21 9.83
CA PRO A 82 -6.56 23.06 9.80
C PRO A 82 -7.82 22.40 9.21
N PHE A 83 -7.66 21.34 8.42
CA PHE A 83 -8.74 20.59 7.77
C PHE A 83 -9.00 19.21 8.39
N GLY A 84 -8.49 18.96 9.60
CA GLY A 84 -8.67 17.69 10.32
C GLY A 84 -7.34 16.98 10.61
N ILE A 85 -7.41 15.71 11.01
CA ILE A 85 -6.21 14.90 11.24
C ILE A 85 -5.87 14.17 9.95
N TYR A 86 -4.63 14.33 9.49
CA TYR A 86 -4.20 13.86 8.19
C TYR A 86 -2.75 13.39 8.23
N GLY A 87 -2.42 12.43 7.39
CA GLY A 87 -1.06 11.99 7.11
C GLY A 87 -0.96 11.35 5.74
N HIS A 88 0.25 11.33 5.19
CA HIS A 88 0.55 10.69 3.91
C HIS A 88 1.94 10.07 3.96
N LEU A 89 2.12 8.92 3.31
CA LEU A 89 3.42 8.27 3.15
C LEU A 89 3.47 7.50 1.84
N ALA A 90 4.68 7.26 1.34
CA ALA A 90 4.97 6.14 0.44
C ALA A 90 5.64 5.02 1.24
N ASP A 91 5.07 3.81 1.21
CA ASP A 91 5.63 2.67 1.93
C ASP A 91 6.95 2.18 1.30
N LYS A 92 7.59 1.16 1.89
CA LYS A 92 8.86 0.62 1.38
C LYS A 92 8.77 0.00 -0.02
N TYR A 93 7.57 -0.27 -0.51
CA TYR A 93 7.30 -0.74 -1.87
C TYR A 93 6.88 0.41 -2.80
N GLY A 94 6.82 1.63 -2.28
CA GLY A 94 6.43 2.88 -2.91
C GLY A 94 4.94 2.98 -3.25
N VAL A 95 4.07 2.24 -2.53
CA VAL A 95 2.62 2.47 -2.58
C VAL A 95 2.30 3.69 -1.74
N HIS A 96 1.53 4.62 -2.30
CA HIS A 96 1.10 5.81 -1.58
C HIS A 96 -0.12 5.51 -0.71
N TRP A 97 -0.06 5.96 0.54
CA TRP A 97 -1.11 5.81 1.54
C TRP A 97 -1.47 7.17 2.12
N PHE A 98 -2.77 7.45 2.15
CA PHE A 98 -3.35 8.64 2.75
C PHE A 98 -4.20 8.23 3.95
N PHE A 99 -4.06 8.97 5.04
CA PHE A 99 -4.78 8.74 6.27
C PHE A 99 -5.61 9.96 6.62
N GLN A 100 -6.85 9.73 7.02
CA GLN A 100 -7.69 10.76 7.61
C GLN A 100 -8.30 10.23 8.90
N GLY A 101 -8.00 10.95 9.98
CA GLY A 101 -8.63 10.73 11.28
C GLY A 101 -9.81 11.67 11.45
N GLU A 102 -10.83 11.22 12.19
CA GLU A 102 -11.90 12.12 12.61
C GLU A 102 -11.35 13.15 13.60
N ALA A 103 -11.65 14.42 13.38
CA ALA A 103 -11.47 15.43 14.40
C ALA A 103 -12.53 15.13 15.46
N GLY A 104 -12.12 14.70 16.66
CA GLY A 104 -13.02 14.62 17.79
C GLY A 104 -13.76 15.96 17.92
N SER A 105 -15.07 15.91 18.08
CA SER A 105 -15.87 17.08 18.42
C SER A 105 -15.27 17.69 19.69
N ASP A 106 -14.62 18.86 19.54
CA ASP A 106 -14.14 19.68 20.66
C ASP A 106 -15.32 20.07 21.57
#